data_AF-A0A1V1NVN8-F1
#
_entry.id   AF-A0A1V1NVN8-F1
#
_cell.length_a   1.000
_cell.length_b   1.000
_cell.length_c   1.000
_cell.angle_alpha   90.00
_cell.angle_beta   90.00
_cell.angle_gamma   90.00
#
_symmetry.space_group_name_H-M   'P 1'
#
loop_
_entity.id
_entity.type
_entity.pdbx_description
1 polymer ?
#
loop_
_entity_poly.entity_id
_entity_poly.type
_entity_poly.pdbx_seq_one_letter_code
_entity_poly.pdbx_strand_id
1 'polypeptide(L)'
;MNKGNYGKILPVEEMVDYEEFTDRVEILRELDNWIKNIQKMTSPSTAIISPRRLGKTALLDRLVNTVFLNLNIRWRLFIFE
;
A
#
# COMPACT_ATOMS: atom_id res chain seq x y z
N MET A 1 -11.99 7.19 -28.36
CA MET A 1 -11.67 6.32 -27.20
C MET A 1 -11.19 7.23 -26.07
N ASN A 2 -12.08 7.54 -25.12
CA ASN A 2 -11.75 8.45 -24.02
C ASN A 2 -10.74 7.78 -23.09
N LYS A 3 -9.50 8.26 -23.06
CA LYS A 3 -8.56 7.93 -21.99
C LYS A 3 -9.15 8.57 -20.73
N GLY A 4 -9.75 7.75 -19.86
CA GLY A 4 -10.28 8.22 -18.59
C GLY A 4 -9.19 9.00 -17.86
N ASN A 5 -9.47 10.25 -17.50
CA ASN A 5 -8.69 10.96 -16.50
C ASN A 5 -8.86 10.16 -15.21
N TYR A 6 -7.94 9.24 -14.93
CA TYR A 6 -7.80 8.68 -13.59
C TYR A 6 -7.42 9.88 -12.72
N GLY A 7 -8.44 10.45 -12.07
CA GLY A 7 -8.32 11.66 -11.26
C GLY A 7 -7.12 11.51 -10.34
N LYS A 8 -6.36 12.60 -10.20
CA LYS A 8 -5.22 12.76 -9.29
C LYS A 8 -5.40 11.87 -8.07
N ILE A 9 -4.62 10.79 -7.97
CA ILE A 9 -4.69 9.88 -6.82
C ILE A 9 -4.16 10.67 -5.63
N LEU A 10 -5.08 11.09 -4.77
CA LEU A 10 -4.75 11.83 -3.56
C LEU A 10 -4.31 10.84 -2.47
N PRO A 11 -3.34 11.20 -1.61
CA PRO A 11 -3.07 10.41 -0.42
C PRO A 11 -4.35 10.16 0.37
N VAL A 12 -4.51 8.93 0.82
CA VAL A 12 -5.51 8.58 1.81
C VAL A 12 -4.99 9.10 3.15
N GLU A 13 -5.86 9.75 3.91
CA GLU A 13 -5.55 10.11 5.29
C GLU A 13 -5.43 8.82 6.11
N GLU A 14 -4.24 8.56 6.67
CA GLU A 14 -4.01 7.34 7.43
C GLU A 14 -4.64 7.43 8.80
N MET A 15 -5.39 6.40 9.20
CA MET A 15 -6.00 6.35 10.54
C MET A 15 -4.99 6.17 11.69
N VAL A 16 -3.74 5.85 11.37
CA VAL A 16 -2.67 5.53 12.32
C VAL A 16 -1.42 6.28 11.89
N ASP A 17 -0.77 6.94 12.85
CA ASP A 17 0.47 7.66 12.58
C ASP A 17 1.61 6.74 12.17
N TYR A 18 2.67 7.31 11.58
CA TYR A 18 3.80 6.53 11.08
C TYR A 18 4.44 5.68 12.17
N GLU A 19 4.73 6.31 13.31
CA GLU A 19 5.44 5.74 14.45
C GLU A 19 4.60 4.70 15.21
N GLU A 20 3.28 4.78 15.12
CA GLU A 20 2.34 3.87 15.79
C GLU A 20 2.05 2.60 14.98
N PHE A 21 2.43 2.57 13.71
CA PHE A 21 2.23 1.41 12.85
C PHE A 21 3.35 0.37 13.04
N THR A 22 3.29 -0.33 14.17
CA THR A 22 4.23 -1.40 14.52
C THR A 22 3.67 -2.78 14.17
N ASP A 23 4.52 -3.82 14.19
CA ASP A 23 4.14 -5.24 14.06
C ASP A 23 3.41 -5.67 12.77
N ARG A 24 3.32 -4.79 11.76
CA ARG A 24 2.60 -5.04 10.49
C ARG A 24 3.44 -4.72 9.24
N VAL A 25 4.70 -4.33 9.45
CA VAL A 25 5.64 -3.98 8.36
C VAL A 25 5.87 -5.16 7.43
N GLU A 26 6.01 -6.38 7.96
CA GLU A 26 6.19 -7.58 7.13
C GLU A 26 4.96 -7.88 6.26
N ILE A 27 3.75 -7.76 6.81
CA ILE A 27 2.51 -7.92 6.04
C ILE A 27 2.43 -6.85 4.94
N LEU A 28 2.82 -5.61 5.25
CA LEU A 28 2.88 -4.53 4.26
C LEU A 28 3.89 -4.84 3.14
N ARG A 29 5.06 -5.40 3.47
CA ARG A 29 6.08 -5.85 2.49
C ARG A 29 5.58 -6.99 1.60
N GLU A 30 4.88 -7.97 2.17
CA GLU A 30 4.25 -9.05 1.41
C GLU A 30 3.22 -8.51 0.43
N LEU A 31 2.38 -7.56 0.85
CA LEU A 31 1.38 -6.92 0.01
C LEU A 31 2.01 -6.04 -1.10
N ASP A 32 3.10 -5.33 -0.81
CA ASP A 32 3.87 -4.60 -1.82
C ASP A 32 4.45 -5.55 -2.88
N ASN A 33 5.00 -6.70 -2.46
CA ASN A 33 5.49 -7.72 -3.38
C ASN A 33 4.36 -8.35 -4.21
N TRP A 34 3.21 -8.62 -3.59
CA TRP A 34 2.02 -9.07 -4.30
C TRP A 34 1.61 -8.08 -5.39
N ILE A 35 1.56 -6.78 -5.09
CA ILE A 35 1.22 -5.73 -6.09
C ILE A 35 2.22 -5.69 -7.24
N LYS A 36 3.53 -5.76 -6.97
CA LYS A 36 4.56 -5.83 -8.02
C LYS A 36 4.37 -7.05 -8.93
N ASN A 37 3.89 -8.16 -8.39
CA ASN A 37 3.64 -9.37 -9.16
C ASN A 37 2.31 -9.33 -9.92
N ILE A 38 1.31 -8.57 -9.46
CA ILE A 38 0.09 -8.25 -10.23
C ILE A 38 0.46 -7.48 -11.50
N GLN A 39 1.36 -6.49 -11.42
CA GLN A 39 1.83 -5.74 -12.60
C GLN A 39 2.44 -6.66 -13.66
N LYS A 40 3.04 -7.78 -13.24
CA LYS A 40 3.61 -8.81 -14.12
C LYS A 40 2.60 -9.88 -14.55
N MET A 41 1.33 -9.76 -14.16
CA MET A 41 0.27 -10.76 -14.37
C MET A 41 0.60 -12.14 -13.77
N THR A 42 1.40 -12.18 -12.70
CA THR A 42 1.88 -13.43 -12.08
C THR A 42 1.24 -13.74 -10.73
N SER A 43 0.36 -12.87 -10.22
CA SER A 43 -0.27 -13.06 -8.91
C SER A 43 -1.80 -13.08 -9.00
N PRO A 44 -2.46 -14.07 -8.36
CA PRO A 44 -3.90 -14.12 -8.22
C PRO A 44 -4.39 -13.14 -7.13
N SER A 45 -5.71 -13.00 -7.00
CA SER A 45 -6.34 -12.24 -5.92
C SER A 45 -5.92 -12.77 -4.54
N THR A 46 -5.65 -11.86 -3.60
CA THR A 46 -5.33 -12.20 -2.20
C THR A 46 -6.42 -11.71 -1.25
N ALA A 47 -6.58 -12.38 -0.10
CA ALA A 47 -7.56 -12.03 0.92
C ALA A 47 -6.89 -11.88 2.29
N ILE A 48 -7.16 -10.76 2.98
CA ILE A 48 -6.68 -10.51 4.34
C ILE A 48 -7.79 -10.87 5.32
N ILE A 49 -7.63 -11.99 6.02
CA ILE A 49 -8.62 -12.50 6.99
C ILE A 49 -8.07 -12.28 8.41
N SER A 50 -8.78 -11.49 9.21
CA SER A 50 -8.46 -11.29 10.62
C SER A 50 -9.70 -10.83 11.41
N PRO A 51 -9.70 -10.92 12.75
CA PRO A 51 -10.77 -10.37 13.60
C PRO A 51 -11.09 -8.87 13.38
N ARG A 52 -12.26 -8.43 13.85
CA ARG A 52 -12.68 -7.01 13.79
C ARG A 52 -11.72 -6.14 14.62
N ARG A 53 -11.48 -4.89 14.19
CA ARG A 53 -10.68 -3.86 14.88
C ARG A 53 -9.17 -4.15 14.97
N LEU A 54 -8.63 -5.04 14.12
CA LEU A 54 -7.19 -5.30 14.04
C LEU A 54 -6.43 -4.43 13.03
N GLY A 55 -6.96 -3.25 12.69
CA GLY A 55 -6.25 -2.31 11.83
C GLY A 55 -6.14 -2.68 10.34
N LYS A 56 -7.04 -3.55 9.82
CA LYS A 56 -7.08 -3.87 8.38
C LYS A 56 -7.24 -2.63 7.50
N THR A 57 -8.07 -1.68 7.95
CA THR A 57 -8.27 -0.40 7.24
C THR A 57 -6.97 0.39 7.21
N ALA A 58 -6.35 0.62 8.36
CA ALA A 58 -5.06 1.32 8.45
C ALA A 58 -3.94 0.66 7.61
N LEU A 59 -3.89 -0.67 7.57
CA LEU A 59 -2.96 -1.42 6.71
C LEU A 59 -3.19 -1.11 5.22
N LEU A 60 -4.45 -1.06 4.78
CA LEU A 60 -4.80 -0.77 3.39
C LEU A 60 -4.58 0.72 3.06
N ASP A 61 -4.88 1.64 3.97
CA ASP A 61 -4.62 3.07 3.79
C ASP A 61 -3.11 3.30 3.55
N ARG A 62 -2.27 2.69 4.40
CA ARG A 62 -0.82 2.75 4.25
C ARG A 62 -0.33 2.05 2.98
N LEU A 63 -0.94 0.93 2.57
CA LEU A 63 -0.59 0.26 1.31
C LEU A 63 -0.91 1.14 0.10
N VAL A 64 -2.07 1.79 0.09
CA VAL A 64 -2.46 2.73 -0.98
C VAL A 64 -1.47 3.88 -1.05
N ASN A 65 -1.14 4.50 0.07
CA ASN A 65 -0.15 5.58 0.10
C ASN A 65 1.23 5.08 -0.35
N THR A 66 1.65 3.91 0.13
CA THR A 66 2.94 3.31 -0.24
C THR A 66 3.01 3.04 -1.74
N VAL A 67 1.94 2.57 -2.38
CA VAL A 67 1.96 2.17 -3.79
C VAL A 67 1.76 3.37 -4.71
N PHE A 68 0.81 4.24 -4.37
CA PHE A 68 0.38 5.32 -5.26
C PHE A 68 1.09 6.66 -5.01
N LEU A 69 1.57 6.95 -3.79
CA LEU A 69 2.44 8.13 -3.56
C LEU A 69 3.90 7.88 -3.93
N ASN A 70 4.44 6.66 -3.77
CA ASN A 70 5.83 6.37 -4.18
C ASN A 70 6.07 6.50 -5.69
N LEU A 71 5.02 6.51 -6.52
CA LEU A 71 5.16 6.76 -7.95
C LEU A 71 5.66 8.19 -8.27
N ASN A 72 5.69 9.11 -7.30
CA ASN A 72 6.14 10.49 -7.50
C ASN A 72 7.28 10.94 -6.56
N ILE A 73 7.84 10.04 -5.75
CA ILE A 73 8.67 10.43 -4.59
C ILE A 73 10.05 9.76 -4.68
N ARG A 74 11.04 10.58 -5.07
CA ARG A 74 12.51 10.38 -5.10
C ARG A 74 13.13 9.86 -3.78
N TRP A 75 12.35 9.65 -2.73
CA TRP A 75 12.85 9.48 -1.35
C TRP A 75 13.19 8.03 -0.95
N ARG A 76 13.14 7.08 -1.91
CA ARG A 76 13.54 5.68 -1.70
C ARG A 76 15.06 5.46 -1.47
N LEU A 77 15.89 6.49 -1.44
CA LEU A 77 17.33 6.28 -1.22
C LEU A 77 17.71 6.04 0.26
N PHE A 78 16.80 6.17 1.24
CA PHE A 78 17.22 6.22 2.66
C PHE A 78 16.58 5.23 3.66
N ILE A 79 15.63 4.36 3.28
CA ILE A 79 14.85 3.59 4.30
C ILE A 79 14.83 2.07 4.05
N PHE A 80 15.79 1.52 3.30
CA PHE A 80 16.02 0.07 3.27
C PHE A 80 17.52 -0.20 3.03
N GLU A 81 18.35 0.18 4.00
CA GLU A 81 19.60 -0.53 4.30
C GLU A 81 19.40 -1.37 5.57
#